data_AF-A0A7V0WLT2-F1
#
_entry.id   AF-A0A7V0WLT2-F1
#
_cell.length_a   1.000
_cell.length_b   1.000
_cell.length_c   1.000
_cell.angle_alpha   90.00
_cell.angle_beta   90.00
_cell.angle_gamma   90.00
#
_symmetry.space_group_name_H-M   'P 1'
#
loop_
_entity.id
_entity.type
_entity.pdbx_description
1 polymer ?
#
loop_
_entity_poly.entity_id
_entity_poly.type
_entity_poly.pdbx_seq_one_letter_code
_entity_poly.pdbx_strand_id
1 'polypeptide(L)'
;EVLEGRRGLKRVPVTEISQSYLGLSVFMNLDALNKMLEESPLVSGAHISYDDARTDALYKEIKRTPEISGIAIQSASLAKFRETVAKNIYIMTTVYIGLSLIIAFGVVYNSARIQLSERAREFASLRVLGFTRGEVSRVLLTELGLLVALSIPLGWLIGYGFAWAVIRGFENDLYRVPFIIENGTYATASFIVLASAAISAAIVRRRIDRLDMVRALKTRE
;
A
#
# COMPACT_ATOMS: atom_id res chain seq x y z
N GLU A 1 -10.57 -1.51 -35.08
CA GLU A 1 -9.76 -1.09 -36.24
C GLU A 1 -9.11 -2.35 -36.80
N VAL A 2 -9.49 -2.80 -38.01
CA VAL A 2 -8.98 -4.04 -38.62
C VAL A 2 -7.81 -3.63 -39.52
N LEU A 3 -6.60 -4.01 -39.12
CA LEU A 3 -5.39 -3.30 -39.51
C LEU A 3 -4.83 -3.68 -40.90
N GLU A 4 -5.35 -4.67 -41.62
CA GLU A 4 -5.02 -4.95 -43.03
C GLU A 4 -6.18 -5.67 -43.76
N GLY A 5 -6.47 -5.31 -45.03
CA GLY A 5 -7.51 -5.93 -45.86
C GLY A 5 -8.74 -5.06 -46.21
N ARG A 6 -9.82 -5.69 -46.72
CA ARG A 6 -11.11 -5.03 -47.08
C ARG A 6 -11.76 -4.44 -45.83
N ARG A 7 -11.63 -3.12 -45.64
CA ARG A 7 -12.18 -2.38 -44.50
C ARG A 7 -13.70 -2.31 -44.55
N GLY A 8 -14.38 -3.21 -43.85
CA GLY A 8 -15.83 -3.18 -43.65
C GLY A 8 -16.19 -2.78 -42.22
N LEU A 9 -17.10 -1.82 -42.06
CA LEU A 9 -17.76 -1.58 -40.77
C LEU A 9 -18.90 -2.60 -40.60
N LYS A 10 -18.80 -3.46 -39.58
CA LYS A 10 -19.85 -4.41 -39.22
C LYS A 10 -20.36 -4.07 -37.82
N ARG A 11 -21.69 -4.03 -37.67
CA ARG A 11 -22.35 -3.84 -36.37
C ARG A 11 -22.74 -5.20 -35.82
N VAL A 12 -22.43 -5.44 -34.56
CA VAL A 12 -22.68 -6.72 -33.89
C VAL A 12 -23.34 -6.45 -32.54
N PRO A 13 -24.40 -7.19 -32.16
CA PRO A 13 -25.01 -7.03 -30.85
C PRO A 13 -24.05 -7.49 -29.74
N VAL A 14 -24.00 -6.73 -28.65
CA VAL A 14 -23.27 -7.12 -27.43
C VAL A 14 -24.17 -8.05 -26.62
N THR A 15 -23.74 -9.29 -26.40
CA THR A 15 -24.49 -10.29 -25.64
C THR A 15 -24.21 -10.23 -24.14
N GLU A 16 -22.98 -9.90 -23.76
CA GLU A 16 -22.54 -9.87 -22.36
C GLU A 16 -21.37 -8.91 -22.19
N ILE A 17 -21.22 -8.35 -20.98
CA ILE A 17 -20.08 -7.50 -20.60
C ILE A 17 -19.30 -8.23 -19.51
N SER A 18 -18.04 -8.57 -19.80
CA SER A 18 -17.11 -9.17 -18.84
C SER A 18 -16.22 -8.11 -18.19
N GLN A 19 -15.94 -8.27 -16.90
CA GLN A 19 -15.06 -7.35 -16.16
C GLN A 19 -13.59 -7.69 -16.46
N SER A 20 -12.93 -6.84 -17.24
CA SER A 20 -11.48 -6.86 -17.42
C SER A 20 -10.82 -5.76 -16.60
N TYR A 21 -9.70 -6.09 -15.95
CA TYR A 21 -8.87 -5.13 -15.20
C TYR A 21 -7.68 -4.61 -16.01
N LEU A 22 -7.48 -5.14 -17.22
CA LEU A 22 -6.33 -4.86 -18.07
C LEU A 22 -6.77 -4.76 -19.53
N GLY A 23 -6.58 -3.57 -20.11
CA GLY A 23 -6.83 -3.30 -21.53
C GLY A 23 -8.29 -3.42 -21.97
N LEU A 24 -8.49 -3.22 -23.28
CA LEU A 24 -9.78 -3.40 -23.95
C LEU A 24 -9.76 -4.73 -24.70
N SER A 25 -10.59 -5.68 -24.28
CA SER A 25 -10.71 -7.00 -24.92
C SER A 25 -12.14 -7.25 -25.34
N VAL A 26 -12.31 -7.77 -26.57
CA VAL A 26 -13.60 -8.17 -27.12
C VAL A 26 -13.49 -9.62 -27.54
N PHE A 27 -14.46 -10.43 -27.14
CA PHE A 27 -14.51 -11.84 -27.46
C PHE A 27 -15.69 -12.12 -28.39
N MET A 28 -15.46 -12.98 -29.38
CA MET A 28 -16.48 -13.49 -30.28
C MET A 28 -16.18 -14.95 -30.59
N ASN A 29 -17.20 -15.73 -30.88
CA ASN A 29 -17.01 -17.08 -31.41
C ASN A 29 -16.22 -17.02 -32.74
N LEU A 30 -15.20 -17.87 -32.87
CA LEU A 30 -14.28 -17.86 -34.00
C LEU A 30 -14.97 -18.15 -35.34
N ASP A 31 -15.89 -19.12 -35.39
CA ASP A 31 -16.62 -19.46 -36.61
C ASP A 31 -17.52 -18.31 -37.06
N ALA A 32 -18.19 -17.66 -36.11
CA ALA A 32 -19.00 -16.47 -36.36
C ALA A 32 -18.16 -15.31 -36.88
N LEU A 33 -16.97 -15.10 -36.31
CA LEU A 33 -16.02 -14.06 -36.74
C LEU A 33 -15.51 -14.32 -38.16
N ASN A 34 -15.03 -15.54 -38.45
CA ASN A 34 -14.52 -15.92 -39.77
C ASN A 34 -15.60 -15.78 -40.84
N LYS A 35 -16.83 -16.22 -40.55
CA LYS A 35 -17.99 -16.05 -41.44
C LYS A 35 -18.33 -14.58 -41.68
N MET A 36 -18.20 -13.74 -40.66
CA MET A 36 -18.49 -12.30 -40.77
C MET A 36 -17.42 -11.54 -41.57
N LEU A 37 -16.15 -11.96 -41.47
CA LEU A 37 -15.02 -11.39 -42.18
C LEU A 37 -14.85 -11.94 -43.61
N GLU A 38 -15.59 -12.99 -43.96
CA GLU A 38 -15.46 -13.70 -45.25
C GLU A 38 -14.04 -14.29 -45.45
N GLU A 39 -13.36 -14.63 -44.35
CA GLU A 39 -12.03 -15.20 -44.35
C GLU A 39 -12.07 -16.74 -44.22
N SER A 40 -11.05 -17.41 -44.76
CA SER A 40 -10.83 -18.84 -44.50
C SER A 40 -10.56 -19.09 -43.01
N PRO A 41 -10.76 -20.31 -42.47
CA PRO A 41 -10.54 -20.63 -41.06
C PRO A 41 -9.05 -20.54 -40.71
N LEU A 42 -8.58 -19.31 -40.48
CA LEU A 42 -7.24 -18.97 -40.06
C LEU A 42 -7.22 -18.79 -38.55
N VAL A 43 -6.22 -19.38 -37.92
CA VAL A 43 -6.01 -19.32 -36.48
C VAL A 43 -4.62 -18.76 -36.23
N SER A 44 -4.54 -17.60 -35.59
CA SER A 44 -3.25 -16.97 -35.26
C SER A 44 -2.58 -17.60 -34.03
N GLY A 45 -3.33 -18.34 -33.23
CA GLY A 45 -2.81 -19.06 -32.06
C GLY A 45 -3.89 -19.85 -31.33
N ALA A 46 -3.46 -20.77 -30.47
CA ALA A 46 -4.34 -21.57 -29.62
C ALA A 46 -3.89 -21.48 -28.16
N HIS A 47 -4.84 -21.26 -27.26
CA HIS A 47 -4.61 -21.38 -25.82
C HIS A 47 -4.90 -22.82 -25.40
N ILE A 48 -3.88 -23.51 -24.89
CA ILE A 48 -3.97 -24.93 -24.55
C ILE A 48 -3.72 -25.07 -23.05
N SER A 49 -4.66 -25.70 -22.34
CA SER A 49 -4.44 -26.19 -20.98
C SER A 49 -3.64 -27.49 -21.03
N TYR A 50 -2.60 -27.60 -20.22
CA TYR A 50 -1.76 -28.79 -20.13
C TYR A 50 -1.50 -29.17 -18.68
N ASP A 51 -1.03 -30.40 -18.48
CA ASP A 51 -0.62 -30.91 -17.18
C ASP A 51 0.84 -30.49 -16.88
N ASP A 52 1.03 -29.75 -15.79
CA ASP A 52 2.35 -29.26 -15.35
C ASP A 52 3.36 -30.40 -15.18
N ALA A 53 2.92 -31.62 -14.84
CA ALA A 53 3.80 -32.79 -14.68
C ALA A 53 4.43 -33.26 -16.00
N ARG A 54 3.89 -32.87 -17.16
CA ARG A 54 4.36 -33.28 -18.50
C ARG A 54 5.00 -32.14 -19.29
N THR A 55 5.30 -31.01 -18.64
CA THR A 55 5.85 -29.81 -19.27
C THR A 55 7.09 -30.11 -20.13
N ASP A 56 8.05 -30.88 -19.63
CA ASP A 56 9.29 -31.19 -20.35
C ASP A 56 9.06 -32.06 -21.59
N ALA A 57 8.12 -32.99 -21.52
CA ALA A 57 7.75 -33.85 -22.66
C ALA A 57 7.03 -33.03 -23.73
N LEU A 58 6.10 -32.16 -23.33
CA LEU A 58 5.40 -31.25 -24.23
C LEU A 58 6.37 -30.29 -24.92
N TYR A 59 7.33 -29.72 -24.19
CA TYR A 59 8.36 -28.84 -24.76
C TYR A 59 9.23 -29.54 -25.80
N LYS A 60 9.62 -30.80 -25.54
CA LYS A 60 10.41 -31.59 -26.49
C LYS A 60 9.63 -31.86 -27.76
N GLU A 61 8.34 -32.17 -27.66
CA GLU A 61 7.50 -32.45 -28.82
C GLU A 61 7.27 -31.19 -29.65
N ILE A 62 6.94 -30.06 -29.02
CA ILE A 62 6.72 -28.80 -29.73
C ILE A 62 7.99 -28.33 -30.46
N LYS A 63 9.18 -28.49 -29.86
CA LYS A 63 10.45 -28.16 -30.52
C LYS A 63 10.73 -28.99 -31.77
N ARG A 64 10.10 -30.16 -31.92
CA ARG A 64 10.28 -31.07 -33.07
C ARG A 64 9.25 -30.83 -34.17
N THR A 65 8.21 -30.04 -33.91
CA THR A 65 7.16 -29.71 -34.88
C THR A 65 7.54 -28.43 -35.66
N PRO A 66 7.85 -28.51 -36.97
CA PRO A 66 8.40 -27.39 -37.73
C PRO A 66 7.44 -26.21 -37.95
N GLU A 67 6.13 -26.43 -37.84
CA GLU A 67 5.10 -25.41 -38.11
C GLU A 67 4.85 -24.46 -36.91
N ILE A 68 5.44 -24.72 -35.75
CA ILE A 68 5.22 -23.89 -34.54
C ILE A 68 6.30 -22.82 -34.45
N SER A 69 5.95 -21.58 -34.80
CA SER A 69 6.88 -20.44 -34.79
C SER A 69 7.29 -19.96 -33.39
N GLY A 70 6.52 -20.28 -32.35
CA GLY A 70 6.83 -19.88 -30.98
C GLY A 70 5.85 -20.42 -29.95
N ILE A 71 6.29 -20.48 -28.69
CA ILE A 71 5.46 -20.85 -27.54
C ILE A 71 5.60 -19.74 -26.50
N ALA A 72 4.48 -19.23 -26.01
CA ALA A 72 4.46 -18.39 -24.84
C ALA A 72 3.83 -19.17 -23.68
N ILE A 73 4.62 -19.48 -22.64
CA ILE A 73 4.05 -19.98 -21.40
C ILE A 73 3.46 -18.80 -20.63
N GLN A 74 2.14 -18.69 -20.70
CA GLN A 74 1.41 -17.65 -20.00
C GLN A 74 1.54 -17.80 -18.47
N SER A 75 1.57 -19.03 -17.93
CA SER A 75 1.70 -19.28 -16.49
C SER A 75 3.04 -18.83 -15.91
N ALA A 76 4.16 -19.14 -16.55
CA ALA A 76 5.50 -18.69 -16.15
C ALA A 76 5.66 -17.16 -16.25
N SER A 77 5.16 -16.55 -17.33
CA SER A 77 5.15 -15.09 -17.47
C SER A 77 4.30 -14.42 -16.40
N LEU A 78 3.12 -14.97 -16.11
CA LEU A 78 2.24 -14.49 -15.05
C LEU A 78 2.89 -14.65 -13.66
N ALA A 79 3.56 -15.77 -13.40
CA ALA A 79 4.25 -16.02 -12.14
C ALA A 79 5.38 -15.01 -11.92
N LYS A 80 6.26 -14.80 -12.91
CA LYS A 80 7.32 -13.79 -12.84
C LYS A 80 6.79 -12.37 -12.74
N PHE A 81 5.70 -12.06 -13.45
CA PHE A 81 5.03 -10.77 -13.32
C PHE A 81 4.52 -10.54 -11.90
N ARG A 82 3.79 -11.52 -11.34
CA ARG A 82 3.29 -11.46 -9.95
C ARG A 82 4.43 -11.32 -8.95
N GLU A 83 5.50 -12.08 -9.11
CA GLU A 83 6.69 -11.98 -8.24
C GLU A 83 7.33 -10.59 -8.31
N THR A 84 7.52 -10.05 -9.52
CA THR A 84 8.13 -8.73 -9.73
C THR A 84 7.26 -7.62 -9.15
N VAL A 85 5.95 -7.66 -9.40
CA VAL A 85 5.00 -6.68 -8.86
C VAL A 85 4.96 -6.78 -7.34
N ALA A 86 4.85 -8.00 -6.78
CA ALA A 86 4.84 -8.19 -5.34
C ALA A 86 6.12 -7.70 -4.68
N LYS A 87 7.29 -7.97 -5.29
CA LYS A 87 8.58 -7.49 -4.80
C LYS A 87 8.68 -5.96 -4.84
N ASN A 88 8.24 -5.33 -5.93
CA ASN A 88 8.23 -3.87 -6.03
C ASN A 88 7.30 -3.24 -4.97
N ILE A 89 6.08 -3.76 -4.82
CA ILE A 89 5.15 -3.31 -3.79
C ILE A 89 5.77 -3.47 -2.40
N TYR A 90 6.34 -4.64 -2.09
CA TYR A 90 6.96 -4.91 -0.81
C TYR A 90 8.10 -3.92 -0.48
N ILE A 91 8.99 -3.66 -1.46
CA ILE A 91 10.08 -2.70 -1.30
C ILE A 91 9.54 -1.29 -1.06
N MET A 92 8.59 -0.83 -1.88
CA MET A 92 8.00 0.51 -1.73
C MET A 92 7.28 0.66 -0.39
N THR A 93 6.45 -0.30 -0.01
CA THR A 93 5.75 -0.33 1.28
C THR A 93 6.74 -0.27 2.44
N THR A 94 7.83 -1.04 2.39
CA THR A 94 8.85 -1.05 3.45
C THR A 94 9.52 0.32 3.59
N VAL A 95 9.89 0.95 2.46
CA VAL A 95 10.49 2.29 2.45
C VAL A 95 9.52 3.33 3.02
N TYR A 96 8.26 3.31 2.60
CA TYR A 96 7.25 4.25 3.09
C TYR A 96 6.93 4.06 4.58
N ILE A 97 6.88 2.82 5.06
CA ILE A 97 6.74 2.54 6.49
C ILE A 97 7.95 3.09 7.26
N GLY A 98 9.17 2.89 6.76
CA GLY A 98 10.39 3.43 7.37
C GLY A 98 10.37 4.96 7.47
N LEU A 99 10.02 5.64 6.37
CA LEU A 99 9.86 7.11 6.36
C LEU A 99 8.77 7.57 7.32
N SER A 100 7.63 6.88 7.32
CA SER A 100 6.51 7.20 8.21
C SER A 100 6.90 7.06 9.68
N LEU A 101 7.66 6.03 10.04
CA LEU A 101 8.19 5.83 11.39
C LEU A 101 9.10 6.99 11.82
N ILE A 102 10.02 7.41 10.95
CA ILE A 102 10.94 8.52 11.23
C ILE A 102 10.16 9.82 11.45
N ILE A 103 9.21 10.13 10.56
CA ILE A 103 8.38 11.34 10.64
C ILE A 103 7.52 11.29 11.91
N ALA A 104 6.80 10.20 12.15
CA ALA A 104 5.94 10.05 13.32
C ALA A 104 6.72 10.18 14.62
N PHE A 105 7.87 9.50 14.73
CA PHE A 105 8.75 9.62 15.88
C PHE A 105 9.24 11.06 16.07
N GLY A 106 9.74 11.70 15.01
CA GLY A 106 10.26 13.08 15.07
C GLY A 106 9.20 14.10 15.48
N VAL A 107 7.98 14.00 14.93
CA VAL A 107 6.86 14.87 15.29
C VAL A 107 6.48 14.67 16.75
N VAL A 108 6.25 13.43 17.19
CA VAL A 108 5.84 13.17 18.59
C VAL A 108 6.94 13.57 19.57
N TYR A 109 8.21 13.30 19.26
CA TYR A 109 9.34 13.71 20.09
C TYR A 109 9.42 15.24 20.21
N ASN A 110 9.28 15.96 19.10
CA ASN A 110 9.30 17.43 19.12
C ASN A 110 8.11 18.00 19.89
N SER A 111 6.90 17.48 19.68
CA SER A 111 5.71 17.90 20.43
C SER A 111 5.88 17.67 21.92
N ALA A 112 6.37 16.50 22.34
CA ALA A 112 6.59 16.21 23.74
C ALA A 112 7.70 17.07 24.36
N ARG A 113 8.76 17.38 23.59
CA ARG A 113 9.82 18.31 24.00
C ARG A 113 9.28 19.72 24.20
N ILE A 114 8.43 20.21 23.30
CA ILE A 114 7.79 21.53 23.40
C ILE A 114 6.92 21.60 24.65
N GLN A 115 6.02 20.62 24.83
CA GLN A 115 5.15 20.54 26.02
C GLN A 115 5.97 20.55 27.33
N LEU A 116 7.08 19.81 27.38
CA LEU A 116 7.97 19.82 28.54
C LEU A 116 8.61 21.19 28.78
N SER A 117 9.01 21.89 27.72
CA SER A 117 9.63 23.22 27.81
C SER A 117 8.64 24.29 28.29
N GLU A 118 7.41 24.24 27.80
CA GLU A 118 6.36 25.20 28.14
C GLU A 118 5.87 25.00 29.58
N ARG A 119 5.70 23.74 30.00
CA ARG A 119 5.17 23.37 31.33
C ARG A 119 6.22 23.22 32.41
N ALA A 120 7.50 23.49 32.11
CA ALA A 120 8.58 23.43 33.10
C ALA A 120 8.31 24.29 34.35
N ARG A 121 7.69 25.46 34.16
CA ARG A 121 7.28 26.35 35.27
C ARG A 121 6.11 25.79 36.08
N GLU A 122 5.13 25.20 35.41
CA GLU A 122 3.98 24.54 36.07
C GLU A 122 4.44 23.33 36.90
N PHE A 123 5.37 22.54 36.36
CA PHE A 123 5.97 21.40 37.06
C PHE A 123 6.81 21.82 38.28
N ALA A 124 7.50 22.96 38.20
CA ALA A 124 8.19 23.53 39.35
C ALA A 124 7.20 23.94 40.45
N SER A 125 6.07 24.58 40.11
CA SER A 125 5.02 24.94 41.07
C SER A 125 4.34 23.73 41.70
N LEU A 126 4.01 22.69 40.91
CA LEU A 126 3.45 21.43 41.42
C LEU A 126 4.40 20.74 42.40
N ARG A 127 5.71 20.84 42.18
CA ARG A 127 6.70 20.33 43.11
C ARG A 127 6.77 21.09 44.43
N VAL A 128 6.57 22.41 44.41
CA VAL A 128 6.48 23.20 45.65
C VAL A 128 5.25 22.79 46.47
N LEU A 129 4.18 22.35 45.80
CA LEU A 129 2.99 21.78 46.42
C LEU A 129 3.15 20.32 46.88
N GLY A 130 4.32 19.70 46.68
CA GLY A 130 4.64 18.36 47.19
C GLY A 130 4.45 17.21 46.21
N PHE A 131 4.11 17.46 44.93
CA PHE A 131 3.96 16.40 43.94
C PHE A 131 5.28 15.71 43.59
N THR A 132 5.23 14.39 43.40
CA THR A 132 6.37 13.56 43.02
C THR A 132 6.66 13.63 41.51
N ARG A 133 7.90 13.29 41.10
CA ARG A 133 8.29 13.24 39.66
C ARG A 133 7.39 12.29 38.85
N GLY A 134 6.94 11.19 39.48
CA GLY A 134 6.07 10.21 38.85
C GLY A 134 4.65 10.71 38.58
N GLU A 135 4.08 11.49 39.51
CA GLU A 135 2.74 12.08 39.33
C GLU A 135 2.74 13.12 38.22
N VAL A 136 3.76 13.98 38.20
CA VAL A 136 3.94 14.97 37.13
C VAL A 136 4.11 14.29 35.76
N SER A 137 4.95 13.25 35.68
CA SER A 137 5.11 12.48 34.44
C SER A 137 3.83 11.77 34.04
N ARG A 138 3.00 11.31 34.98
CA ARG A 138 1.74 10.62 34.67
C ARG A 138 0.76 11.56 33.97
N VAL A 139 0.61 12.81 34.45
CA VAL A 139 -0.28 13.81 33.84
C VAL A 139 0.12 14.07 32.38
N LEU A 140 1.42 14.30 32.12
CA LEU A 140 1.93 14.53 30.77
C LEU A 140 1.69 13.33 29.84
N LEU A 141 1.94 12.11 30.35
CA LEU A 141 1.74 10.89 29.59
C LEU A 141 0.27 10.63 29.27
N THR A 142 -0.65 10.96 30.19
CA THR A 142 -2.09 10.83 29.93
C THR A 142 -2.56 11.80 28.86
N GLU A 143 -2.07 13.03 28.86
CA GLU A 143 -2.41 14.02 27.83
C GLU A 143 -1.90 13.61 26.44
N LEU A 144 -0.63 13.18 26.36
CA LEU A 144 -0.07 12.61 25.13
C LEU A 144 -0.86 11.38 24.68
N GLY A 145 -1.22 10.49 25.60
CA GLY A 145 -2.03 9.31 25.31
C GLY A 145 -3.39 9.66 24.74
N LEU A 146 -4.06 10.67 25.30
CA LEU A 146 -5.37 11.15 24.83
C LEU A 146 -5.28 11.75 23.43
N LEU A 147 -4.25 12.56 23.18
CA LEU A 147 -3.98 13.13 21.85
C LEU A 147 -3.72 12.04 20.81
N VAL A 148 -2.92 11.03 21.14
CA VAL A 148 -2.64 9.89 20.25
C VAL A 148 -3.91 9.09 20.00
N ALA A 149 -4.70 8.81 21.04
CA ALA A 149 -5.95 8.06 20.92
C ALA A 149 -6.97 8.76 20.01
N LEU A 150 -7.06 10.09 20.06
CA LEU A 150 -7.91 10.88 19.17
C LEU A 150 -7.34 10.99 17.74
N SER A 151 -6.01 11.01 17.63
CA SER A 151 -5.33 11.15 16.32
C SER A 151 -5.45 9.89 15.46
N ILE A 152 -5.52 8.69 16.07
CA ILE A 152 -5.64 7.42 15.33
C ILE A 152 -6.89 7.36 14.43
N PRO A 153 -8.13 7.53 14.94
CA PRO A 153 -9.32 7.46 14.09
C PRO A 153 -9.37 8.58 13.06
N LEU A 154 -8.89 9.79 13.39
CA LEU A 154 -8.76 10.89 12.43
C LEU A 154 -7.76 10.56 11.33
N GLY A 155 -6.62 9.96 11.70
CA GLY A 155 -5.60 9.50 10.77
C GLY A 155 -6.12 8.40 9.83
N TRP A 156 -6.92 7.47 10.36
CA TRP A 156 -7.58 6.45 9.54
C TRP A 156 -8.55 7.06 8.53
N LEU A 157 -9.36 8.03 8.94
CA LEU A 157 -10.32 8.71 8.07
C LEU A 157 -9.61 9.49 6.95
N ILE A 158 -8.61 10.30 7.31
CA ILE A 158 -7.84 11.10 6.35
C ILE A 158 -7.04 10.18 5.42
N GLY A 159 -6.40 9.15 5.97
CA GLY A 159 -5.62 8.18 5.20
C GLY A 159 -6.48 7.39 4.21
N TYR A 160 -7.69 6.98 4.61
CA TYR A 160 -8.66 6.35 3.73
C TYR A 160 -9.05 7.27 2.57
N GLY A 161 -9.42 8.52 2.87
CA GLY A 161 -9.80 9.49 1.85
C GLY A 161 -8.66 9.79 0.88
N PHE A 162 -7.43 9.91 1.39
CA PHE A 162 -6.24 10.11 0.56
C PHE A 162 -5.98 8.90 -0.35
N ALA A 163 -5.99 7.68 0.20
CA ALA A 163 -5.77 6.48 -0.59
C ALA A 163 -6.84 6.29 -1.67
N TRP A 164 -8.11 6.60 -1.34
CA TRP A 164 -9.22 6.58 -2.29
C TRP A 164 -9.02 7.59 -3.43
N ALA A 165 -8.63 8.83 -3.10
CA ALA A 165 -8.40 9.89 -4.07
C ALA A 165 -7.23 9.53 -5.02
N VAL A 166 -6.15 8.97 -4.48
CA VAL A 166 -5.02 8.51 -5.28
C VAL A 166 -5.47 7.41 -6.24
N ILE A 167 -6.17 6.37 -5.77
CA ILE A 167 -6.59 5.27 -6.64
C ILE A 167 -7.57 5.74 -7.72
N ARG A 168 -8.53 6.61 -7.38
CA ARG A 168 -9.40 7.28 -8.37
C ARG A 168 -8.63 8.08 -9.41
N GLY A 169 -7.53 8.74 -9.02
CA GLY A 169 -6.68 9.49 -9.95
C GLY A 169 -5.85 8.61 -10.89
N PHE A 170 -5.61 7.35 -10.53
CA PHE A 170 -4.90 6.38 -11.35
C PHE A 170 -5.82 5.59 -12.29
N GLU A 171 -7.14 5.54 -12.03
CA GLU A 171 -8.11 4.89 -12.93
C GLU A 171 -8.08 5.53 -14.32
N ASN A 172 -7.82 4.73 -15.35
CA ASN A 172 -7.89 5.12 -16.76
C ASN A 172 -8.47 3.97 -17.59
N ASP A 173 -8.82 4.22 -18.86
CA ASP A 173 -9.45 3.21 -19.74
C ASP A 173 -8.63 1.91 -19.92
N LEU A 174 -7.31 1.97 -19.67
CA LEU A 174 -6.42 0.82 -19.77
C LEU A 174 -6.21 0.07 -18.43
N TYR A 175 -6.44 0.72 -17.28
CA TYR A 175 -6.07 0.20 -15.96
C TYR A 175 -7.08 0.59 -14.88
N ARG A 176 -7.63 -0.44 -14.22
CA ARG A 176 -8.49 -0.28 -13.03
C ARG A 176 -7.91 -1.03 -11.85
N VAL A 177 -7.53 -0.30 -10.80
CA VAL A 177 -7.02 -0.88 -9.55
C VAL A 177 -8.15 -0.88 -8.52
N PRO A 178 -8.61 -2.05 -8.05
CA PRO A 178 -9.65 -2.09 -7.03
C PRO A 178 -9.14 -1.50 -5.72
N PHE A 179 -9.91 -0.57 -5.15
CA PHE A 179 -9.61 0.02 -3.85
C PHE A 179 -10.12 -0.90 -2.73
N ILE A 180 -9.20 -1.69 -2.14
CA ILE A 180 -9.50 -2.60 -1.03
C ILE A 180 -8.50 -2.31 0.10
N ILE A 181 -9.02 -2.00 1.29
CA ILE A 181 -8.22 -1.84 2.49
C ILE A 181 -8.58 -2.96 3.46
N GLU A 182 -7.58 -3.75 3.84
CA GLU A 182 -7.73 -4.80 4.84
C GLU A 182 -7.60 -4.24 6.26
N ASN A 183 -8.30 -4.87 7.21
CA ASN A 183 -8.23 -4.51 8.63
C ASN A 183 -6.79 -4.57 9.19
N GLY A 184 -5.94 -5.44 8.63
CA GLY A 184 -4.52 -5.54 8.99
C GLY A 184 -3.73 -4.25 8.71
N THR A 185 -4.11 -3.48 7.69
CA THR A 185 -3.49 -2.19 7.36
C THR A 185 -3.71 -1.17 8.47
N TYR A 186 -4.94 -1.05 8.97
CA TYR A 186 -5.27 -0.17 10.09
C TYR A 186 -4.56 -0.60 11.37
N ALA A 187 -4.52 -1.91 11.66
CA ALA A 187 -3.80 -2.44 12.82
C ALA A 187 -2.31 -2.09 12.78
N THR A 188 -1.66 -2.30 11.62
CA THR A 188 -0.24 -2.00 11.43
C THR A 188 0.04 -0.51 11.55
N ALA A 189 -0.78 0.34 10.91
CA ALA A 189 -0.66 1.79 11.00
C ALA A 189 -0.80 2.30 12.44
N SER A 190 -1.81 1.83 13.17
CA SER A 190 -2.00 2.20 14.58
C SER A 190 -0.88 1.69 15.47
N PHE A 191 -0.40 0.46 15.24
CA PHE A 191 0.73 -0.09 15.98
C PHE A 191 1.99 0.77 15.80
N ILE A 192 2.30 1.18 14.57
CA ILE A 192 3.43 2.07 14.27
C ILE A 192 3.31 3.38 15.07
N VAL A 193 2.15 4.04 15.02
CA VAL A 193 1.94 5.32 15.73
C VAL A 193 2.03 5.15 17.24
N LEU A 194 1.40 4.10 17.78
CA LEU A 194 1.45 3.78 19.22
C LEU A 194 2.88 3.46 19.67
N ALA A 195 3.63 2.68 18.90
CA ALA A 195 5.01 2.35 19.19
C ALA A 195 5.90 3.62 19.17
N SER A 196 5.80 4.44 18.13
CA SER A 196 6.52 5.73 18.05
C SER A 196 6.17 6.64 19.22
N ALA A 197 4.89 6.73 19.59
CA ALA A 197 4.45 7.54 20.72
C ALA A 197 4.96 7.00 22.05
N ALA A 198 4.92 5.68 22.27
CA ALA A 198 5.43 5.04 23.48
C ALA A 198 6.94 5.24 23.64
N ILE A 199 7.72 5.13 22.56
CA ILE A 199 9.17 5.36 22.57
C ILE A 199 9.46 6.84 22.91
N SER A 200 8.80 7.78 22.24
CA SER A 200 8.95 9.22 22.52
C SER A 200 8.58 9.56 23.97
N ALA A 201 7.46 9.03 24.44
CA ALA A 201 7.00 9.17 25.81
C ALA A 201 8.02 8.61 26.83
N ALA A 202 8.59 7.44 26.57
CA ALA A 202 9.59 6.83 27.43
C ALA A 202 10.89 7.66 27.49
N ILE A 203 11.33 8.21 26.36
CA ILE A 203 12.50 9.11 26.29
C ILE A 203 12.26 10.37 27.13
N VAL A 204 11.08 10.99 26.98
CA VAL A 204 10.71 12.22 27.69
C VAL A 204 10.63 11.96 29.19
N ARG A 205 9.97 10.88 29.61
CA ARG A 205 9.92 10.46 31.02
C ARG A 205 11.32 10.29 31.61
N ARG A 206 12.20 9.56 30.91
CA ARG A 206 13.61 9.39 31.34
C ARG A 206 14.34 10.73 31.48
N ARG A 207 14.02 11.70 30.62
CA ARG A 207 14.61 13.04 30.67
C ARG A 207 14.12 13.84 31.87
N ILE A 208 12.84 13.75 32.21
CA ILE A 208 12.26 14.36 33.43
C ILE A 208 12.88 13.74 34.68
N ASP A 209 13.00 12.41 34.70
CA ASP A 209 13.56 11.69 35.85
C ASP A 209 15.05 12.01 36.06
N ARG A 210 15.81 12.27 34.98
CA ARG A 210 17.23 12.68 35.04
C ARG A 210 17.47 14.18 35.18
N LEU A 211 16.47 15.02 34.91
CA LEU A 211 16.59 16.47 35.11
C LEU A 211 16.55 16.74 36.60
N ASP A 212 17.73 16.89 37.20
CA ASP A 212 17.87 17.51 38.52
C ASP A 212 17.39 18.95 38.45
N MET A 213 16.13 19.16 38.85
CA MET A 213 15.51 20.48 38.94
C MET A 213 16.27 21.44 39.87
N VAL A 214 17.25 20.96 40.63
CA VAL A 214 18.16 21.79 41.43
C VAL A 214 19.07 22.66 40.54
N ARG A 215 19.37 22.25 39.30
CA ARG A 215 20.13 23.09 38.35
C ARG A 215 19.27 24.13 37.61
N ALA A 216 17.99 23.86 37.40
CA ALA A 216 17.10 24.81 36.70
C ALA A 216 16.87 26.11 37.49
N LEU A 217 17.10 26.10 38.81
CA LEU A 217 17.08 27.29 39.67
C LEU A 217 18.43 28.02 39.75
N LYS A 218 19.53 27.48 39.21
CA LYS A 218 20.88 28.08 39.29
C LYS A 218 21.35 28.76 38.00
N THR A 219 20.58 28.71 36.91
CA THR A 219 21.01 29.26 35.60
C THR A 219 20.43 30.64 35.28
N ARG A 220 20.09 31.43 36.30
CA ARG A 220 19.74 32.85 36.15
C ARG A 220 20.43 33.68 37.23
N GLU A 221 21.72 33.89 37.02
CA GLU A 221 22.35 35.22 37.13
C GLU A 221 22.86 35.59 35.73
#